data_AF-A0A9D6YET0-F1
#
_entry.id   AF-A0A9D6YET0-F1
#
_cell.length_a   1.000
_cell.length_b   1.000
_cell.length_c   1.000
_cell.angle_alpha   90.00
_cell.angle_beta   90.00
_cell.angle_gamma   90.00
#
_symmetry.space_group_name_H-M   'P 1'
#
loop_
_entity.id
_entity.type
_entity.pdbx_description
1 polymer ?
#
loop_
_entity_poly.entity_id
_entity_poly.type
_entity_poly.pdbx_seq_one_letter_code
_entity_poly.pdbx_strand_id
1 'polypeptide(L)' 'MASFTEDSRAFFFGREKETEELVRLIRRNTLTVLFGQSGLGKSSLLQAGAFPVLRNADFLPLYLRLDHAPESPPLAEQ' A
#
# COMPACT_ATOMS: atom_id res chain seq x y z
N MET A 1 -9.18 11.55 10.00
CA MET A 1 -9.95 10.88 8.93
C MET A 1 -9.61 9.40 9.00
N ALA A 2 -10.61 8.54 9.10
CA ALA A 2 -10.46 7.11 9.39
C ALA A 2 -9.55 6.42 8.37
N SER A 3 -8.50 5.76 8.86
CA SER A 3 -7.63 4.92 8.05
C SER A 3 -8.42 3.67 7.65
N PHE A 4 -8.60 3.45 6.35
CA PHE A 4 -9.11 2.19 5.83
C PHE A 4 -8.04 1.13 6.09
N THR A 5 -8.16 0.44 7.22
CA THR A 5 -7.27 -0.64 7.63
C THR A 5 -7.51 -1.89 6.78
N GLU A 6 -6.65 -2.88 6.95
CA GLU A 6 -6.79 -4.20 6.31
C GLU A 6 -8.13 -4.88 6.63
N ASP A 7 -8.73 -4.58 7.79
CA ASP A 7 -10.07 -5.05 8.18
C ASP A 7 -11.19 -4.55 7.24
N SER A 8 -10.92 -3.51 6.44
CA SER A 8 -11.84 -3.00 5.43
C SER A 8 -11.85 -3.84 4.14
N ARG A 9 -11.12 -4.96 4.08
CA ARG A 9 -11.08 -5.85 2.92
C ARG A 9 -12.47 -6.28 2.46
N ALA A 10 -13.40 -6.48 3.40
CA ALA A 10 -14.79 -6.82 3.10
C ALA A 10 -15.58 -5.71 2.37
N PHE A 11 -15.03 -4.50 2.25
CA PHE A 11 -15.59 -3.37 1.49
C PHE A 11 -14.74 -2.99 0.27
N PHE A 12 -13.63 -3.68 0.04
CA PHE A 12 -12.73 -3.41 -1.08
C PHE A 12 -13.06 -4.34 -2.25
N PHE A 13 -14.00 -3.92 -3.10
CA PHE A 13 -14.47 -4.67 -4.26
C PHE A 13 -14.04 -4.02 -5.58
N GLY A 14 -13.81 -4.82 -6.62
CA GLY A 14 -13.63 -4.35 -7.99
C GLY A 14 -12.22 -3.86 -8.33
N ARG A 15 -11.24 -4.18 -7.47
CA ARG A 15 -9.82 -3.80 -7.60
C ARG A 15 -8.91 -5.02 -7.63
N GLU A 16 -9.46 -6.20 -7.93
CA GLU A 16 -8.75 -7.47 -7.93
C GLU A 16 -7.66 -7.46 -9.01
N LYS A 17 -7.97 -6.95 -10.21
CA LYS A 17 -7.01 -6.82 -11.32
C LYS A 17 -5.86 -5.88 -10.98
N GLU A 18 -6.14 -4.72 -10.39
CA GLU A 18 -5.08 -3.78 -9.96
C GLU A 18 -4.22 -4.37 -8.85
N THR A 19 -4.83 -5.12 -7.93
CA THR A 19 -4.11 -5.82 -6.86
C THR A 19 -3.16 -6.88 -7.44
N GLU A 20 -3.66 -7.71 -8.35
CA GLU A 20 -2.87 -8.74 -9.02
C GLU A 20 -1.70 -8.15 -9.81
N GLU A 21 -1.95 -7.07 -10.56
CA GLU A 21 -0.88 -6.39 -11.29
C GLU A 21 0.15 -5.78 -10.35
N LEU A 22 -0.28 -5.08 -9.30
CA LEU A 22 0.64 -4.49 -8.34
C LEU A 22 1.50 -5.55 -7.65
N VAL A 23 0.92 -6.67 -7.21
CA VAL A 23 1.65 -7.79 -6.61
C VAL A 23 2.62 -8.41 -7.61
N ARG A 24 2.23 -8.56 -8.88
CA ARG A 24 3.10 -9.05 -9.95
C ARG A 24 4.32 -8.16 -10.13
N LEU A 25 4.13 -6.84 -10.13
CA LEU A 25 5.22 -5.86 -10.24
C LEU A 25 6.14 -5.89 -9.03
N ILE A 26 5.58 -5.92 -7.81
CA ILE A 26 6.35 -6.00 -6.56
C ILE A 26 7.23 -7.27 -6.53
N ARG A 27 6.71 -8.42 -7.00
CA ARG A 27 7.47 -9.68 -7.01
C ARG A 27 8.58 -9.72 -8.06
N ARG A 28 8.48 -8.92 -9.12
CA ARG A 28 9.45 -8.90 -10.24
C ARG A 28 10.50 -7.82 -10.10
N ASN A 29 10.20 -6.74 -9.39
CA ASN A 29 11.03 -5.55 -9.33
C ASN A 29 11.43 -5.24 -7.88
N THR A 30 12.67 -4.79 -7.67
CA THR A 30 13.12 -4.30 -6.36
C THR A 30 12.36 -3.05 -5.91
N LEU A 31 11.94 -2.21 -6.86
CA LEU A 31 11.20 -0.98 -6.61
C LEU A 31 9.98 -0.90 -7.52
N THR A 32 8.82 -0.61 -6.94
CA THR A 32 7.58 -0.32 -7.65
C THR A 32 7.01 0.99 -7.14
N VAL A 33 6.75 1.93 -8.04
CA VAL A 33 6.19 3.25 -7.70
C VAL A 33 4.71 3.29 -8.06
N LEU A 34 3.85 3.48 -7.06
CA LEU A 34 2.41 3.67 -7.23
C LEU A 34 2.05 5.15 -7.05
N PHE A 35 1.57 5.78 -8.12
CA PHE A 35 1.17 7.20 -8.11
C PHE A 35 -0.27 7.39 -8.62
N GLY A 36 -0.85 8.55 -8.33
CA GLY A 36 -2.21 8.91 -8.71
C GLY A 36 -2.76 10.03 -7.83
N GLN A 37 -3.88 10.65 -8.22
CA GLN A 37 -4.50 11.73 -7.46
C GLN A 37 -4.80 11.32 -6.00
N SER A 38 -4.80 12.32 -5.10
CA SER A 38 -5.18 12.09 -3.70
C SER A 38 -6.61 11.56 -3.62
N GLY A 39 -6.88 10.65 -2.68
CA GLY A 39 -8.22 10.07 -2.52
C GLY A 39 -8.61 8.92 -3.46
N LEU A 40 -7.80 8.58 -4.48
CA LEU A 40 -8.10 7.44 -5.39
C LEU A 40 -7.94 6.05 -4.76
N GLY A 41 -7.67 5.97 -3.45
CA GLY A 41 -7.56 4.69 -2.73
C GLY A 41 -6.22 3.98 -2.85
N LYS A 42 -5.11 4.69 -3.12
CA LYS A 42 -3.74 4.09 -3.19
C LYS A 42 -3.39 3.33 -1.91
N SER A 43 -3.63 3.94 -0.74
CA SER A 43 -3.38 3.30 0.56
C SER A 43 -4.26 2.07 0.75
N SER A 44 -5.54 2.14 0.34
CA SER A 44 -6.45 0.99 0.39
C SER A 44 -6.03 -0.14 -0.56
N LEU A 45 -5.56 0.18 -1.77
CA LEU A 45 -5.02 -0.81 -2.72
C LEU A 45 -3.80 -1.53 -2.14
N LEU A 46 -2.94 -0.82 -1.41
CA LEU A 46 -1.82 -1.43 -0.70
C LEU A 46 -2.30 -2.26 0.49
N GLN A 47 -3.01 -1.65 1.44
CA GLN A 47 -3.30 -2.25 2.75
C GLN A 47 -4.42 -3.30 2.72
N ALA A 48 -5.49 -3.07 1.95
CA ALA A 48 -6.62 -4.00 1.84
C ALA A 48 -6.51 -4.95 0.64
N GLY A 49 -5.76 -4.56 -0.40
CA GLY A 49 -5.52 -5.36 -1.61
C GLY A 49 -4.21 -6.15 -1.56
N ALA A 50 -3.09 -5.47 -1.76
CA ALA A 50 -1.80 -6.10 -1.99
C ALA A 50 -1.22 -6.80 -0.75
N PHE A 51 -1.33 -6.18 0.43
CA PHE A 51 -0.73 -6.69 1.67
C PHE A 51 -1.23 -8.08 2.04
N PRO A 52 -2.54 -8.38 2.06
CA PRO A 52 -3.02 -9.73 2.30
C PRO A 52 -2.47 -10.76 1.30
N VAL A 53 -2.40 -10.40 0.01
CA VAL A 53 -1.89 -11.30 -1.03
C VAL A 53 -0.39 -11.56 -0.86
N LEU A 54 0.37 -10.52 -0.50
CA LEU A 54 1.80 -10.63 -0.23
C LEU A 54 2.08 -11.48 1.01
N ARG A 55 1.29 -11.34 2.08
CA ARG A 55 1.42 -12.19 3.28
C ARG A 55 1.15 -13.66 2.99
N ASN A 56 0.15 -13.95 2.13
CA ASN A 56 -0.12 -15.30 1.67
C ASN A 56 0.97 -15.88 0.75
N ALA A 57 1.89 -15.03 0.27
CA ALA A 57 3.03 -15.42 -0.57
C ALA A 57 4.36 -15.34 0.21
N ASP A 58 4.31 -15.48 1.54
CA ASP A 58 5.46 -15.48 2.47
C ASP A 58 6.27 -14.17 2.50
N PHE A 59 5.66 -13.05 2.10
CA PHE A 59 6.24 -11.72 2.33
C PHE A 59 5.78 -11.15 3.67
N LEU A 60 6.58 -10.24 4.24
CA LEU A 60 6.21 -9.42 5.38
C LEU A 60 6.08 -7.95 4.95
N PRO A 61 4.88 -7.47 4.56
CA PRO A 61 4.68 -6.07 4.21
C PRO A 61 4.78 -5.20 5.46
N LEU A 62 5.69 -4.21 5.42
CA LEU A 62 5.80 -3.17 6.43
C LEU A 62 5.21 -1.87 5.87
N TYR A 63 4.24 -1.31 6.58
CA TYR A 63 3.67 -0.01 6.21
C TYR A 63 4.47 1.11 6.86
N LEU A 64 5.22 1.85 6.04
CA LEU A 64 5.94 3.04 6.46
C LEU A 64 5.29 4.26 5.80
N ARG A 65 4.89 5.23 6.63
CA ARG A 65 4.39 6.52 6.18
C ARG A 65 5.36 7.59 6.61
N LEU A 66 6.13 8.08 5.65
CA LEU A 66 7.06 9.17 5.86
C LEU A 66 6.29 10.49 5.85
N ASP A 67 6.66 11.38 6.78
CA ASP A 67 6.21 12.75 6.80
C ASP A 67 7.25 13.62 6.06
N HIS A 68 6.77 14.37 5.08
CA HIS A 68 7.58 15.23 4.23
C HIS A 68 7.30 16.71 4.48
N ALA A 69 6.60 17.04 5.57
CA ALA A 69 6.39 18.43 5.93
C ALA A 69 7.73 19.10 6.31
N PRO A 70 7.92 20.40 6.05
CA PRO A 70 9.16 21.11 6.35
C PRO A 70 9.58 21.04 7.83
N GLU A 71 8.63 20.92 8.73
CA GLU A 71 8.81 20.84 10.18
C GLU A 71 9.05 19.42 10.71
N SER A 72 8.96 18.39 9.86
CA SER A 72 9.13 17.00 10.26
C SER A 72 10.60 16.68 10.55
N PRO A 73 10.89 15.72 11.46
CA PRO A 73 12.25 15.22 11.66
C PRO A 73 12.88 14.71 10.35
N PRO A 74 14.22 14.68 10.22
CA PRO A 74 14.89 14.04 9.08
C PRO A 74 14.36 12.62 8.83
N LEU A 75 14.25 12.19 7.57
CA LEU A 75 13.69 10.87 7.22
C LEU A 75 14.41 9.68 7.88
N ALA A 76 15.68 9.85 8.26
CA ALA A 76 16.46 8.83 8.96
C ALA A 76 16.10 8.70 10.47
N GLU A 77 15.39 9.69 11.02
CA GLU A 77 14.96 9.77 12.42
C GLU A 77 13.45 9.54 12.59
N GLN A 78 12.75 9.27 11.49
CA GLN A 78 11.34 8.85 11.47
C GLN A 78 11.23 7.32 11.48
#